data_AF-A0A6P5R8S9-F1
#
_entry.id   AF-A0A6P5R8S9-F1
#
_cell.length_a   1.000
_cell.length_b   1.000
_cell.length_c   1.000
_cell.angle_alpha   90.00
_cell.angle_beta   90.00
_cell.angle_gamma   90.00
#
_symmetry.space_group_name_H-M   'P 1'
#
loop_
_entity.id
_entity.type
_entity.pdbx_description
1 polymer ?
#
loop_
_entity_poly.entity_id
_entity_poly.type
_entity_poly.pdbx_seq_one_letter_code
_entity_poly.pdbx_strand_id
1 'polypeptide(L)'
;MFVTDFRKEFYETVHNQRVLLFVASDVDALCACKILQALFQCDHVQYTLVPVSGWQELETAYLEHKEQFSYFILINCGANVDLLDILQPDEDSIFFVCDTHRPVNVVNVYNDTQIKLLIKQEDDLEVPAYDDIFRDEAEDDDLSDSDGDGSEPSEKRTRLEEEIVERNRKRRQRREWEARRKDILFDYEQYEYYGTSSAMVMFDLAWMMSKDLNDMLWWAIVGLTDQWVHDKITQMKYVTDVGILQRHVSRHNHRNEAEENMLSVDCTRISFEYDLCLVLYQHWSLHESLYNTSYTAARFKLWSVHGQKRLQEFLADMGLPLKQVKQKFQSMDVSLKGNLREMIEESANKFGMKDMRVQTFSIQFGFKHKFLASDVVFATMSLMESPEKDGSGTDHFIQALDSLSRSNLDKLYLGLELAKKHLQATQQTIASCLCTNLVTSQGPFLYCSLMEGTPDVTLFSKPASLSLLSRHLLKSFVYSTKNRRCKLLPLVMAAPLSVEQGTVTVVGIPPETDSSDRKNFFGRAFEKAAESTSSRTLHNYFDLSVIELKAEDRSKFLDALVSLLS
;
A
#
# COMPACT_ATOMS: atom_id res chain seq x y z
N MET A 1 -10.27 -11.74 -15.41
CA MET A 1 -11.09 -12.68 -14.63
C MET A 1 -10.39 -13.12 -13.35
N PHE A 2 -11.13 -13.42 -12.29
CA PHE A 2 -10.58 -13.97 -11.04
C PHE A 2 -10.19 -15.45 -11.20
N VAL A 3 -8.99 -15.78 -10.71
CA VAL A 3 -8.50 -17.16 -10.70
C VAL A 3 -9.15 -17.93 -9.56
N THR A 4 -9.77 -19.09 -9.84
CA THR A 4 -10.45 -19.88 -8.79
C THR A 4 -9.54 -20.92 -8.15
N ASP A 5 -8.69 -21.57 -8.95
CA ASP A 5 -7.71 -22.55 -8.49
C ASP A 5 -6.30 -22.06 -8.85
N PHE A 6 -5.61 -21.46 -7.86
CA PHE A 6 -4.26 -20.91 -8.04
C PHE A 6 -3.24 -21.98 -8.46
N ARG A 7 -3.47 -23.26 -8.13
CA ARG A 7 -2.56 -24.32 -8.54
C ARG A 7 -2.73 -24.62 -10.02
N LYS A 8 -3.95 -24.90 -10.47
CA LYS A 8 -4.21 -25.34 -11.86
C LYS A 8 -4.18 -24.21 -12.87
N GLU A 9 -4.83 -23.11 -12.57
CA GLU A 9 -5.02 -22.01 -13.52
C GLU A 9 -3.79 -21.10 -13.60
N PHE A 10 -3.01 -21.03 -12.52
CA PHE A 10 -1.80 -20.20 -12.44
C PHE A 10 -0.51 -21.03 -12.40
N TYR A 11 -0.23 -21.71 -11.28
CA TYR A 11 1.13 -22.25 -11.05
C TYR A 11 1.53 -23.34 -12.05
N GLU A 12 0.64 -24.31 -12.32
CA GLU A 12 0.88 -25.38 -13.29
C GLU A 12 1.01 -24.83 -14.74
N THR A 13 0.36 -23.71 -15.04
CA THR A 13 0.47 -23.01 -16.32
C THR A 13 1.86 -22.38 -16.50
N VAL A 14 2.38 -21.71 -15.47
CA VAL A 14 3.66 -20.97 -15.55
C VAL A 14 4.89 -21.83 -15.27
N HIS A 15 4.73 -22.97 -14.58
CA HIS A 15 5.83 -23.83 -14.14
C HIS A 15 6.80 -24.25 -15.27
N ASN A 16 6.27 -24.56 -16.45
CA ASN A 16 7.06 -25.02 -17.61
C ASN A 16 7.39 -23.90 -18.61
N GLN A 17 7.13 -22.65 -18.24
CA GLN A 17 7.25 -21.50 -19.13
C GLN A 17 8.38 -20.58 -18.66
N ARG A 18 8.80 -19.69 -19.56
CA ARG A 18 9.69 -18.58 -19.20
C ARG A 18 8.83 -17.41 -18.72
N VAL A 19 9.07 -16.96 -17.49
CA VAL A 19 8.19 -16.00 -16.82
C VAL A 19 8.89 -14.67 -16.55
N LEU A 20 8.22 -13.56 -16.84
CA LEU A 20 8.68 -12.23 -16.42
C LEU A 20 7.93 -11.80 -15.16
N LEU A 21 8.65 -11.46 -14.10
CA LEU A 21 8.09 -11.11 -12.81
C LEU A 21 8.32 -9.62 -12.52
N PHE A 22 7.27 -8.82 -12.66
CA PHE A 22 7.23 -7.42 -12.23
C PHE A 22 6.84 -7.33 -10.76
N VAL A 23 7.62 -6.57 -9.99
CA VAL A 23 7.38 -6.42 -8.54
C VAL A 23 7.44 -4.95 -8.16
N ALA A 24 6.35 -4.44 -7.60
CA ALA A 24 6.27 -3.10 -7.06
C ALA A 24 7.21 -2.89 -5.86
N SER A 25 7.60 -1.64 -5.62
CA SER A 25 8.55 -1.26 -4.56
C SER A 25 7.86 -1.03 -3.22
N ASP A 26 7.25 -2.07 -2.65
CA ASP A 26 6.66 -2.09 -1.31
C ASP A 26 7.01 -3.38 -0.54
N VAL A 27 6.90 -3.37 0.80
CA VAL A 27 7.37 -4.50 1.62
C VAL A 27 6.47 -5.73 1.45
N ASP A 28 5.16 -5.55 1.26
CA ASP A 28 4.24 -6.65 0.94
C ASP A 28 4.60 -7.33 -0.39
N ALA A 29 4.92 -6.56 -1.43
CA ALA A 29 5.37 -7.05 -2.72
C ALA A 29 6.70 -7.80 -2.63
N LEU A 30 7.67 -7.28 -1.86
CA LEU A 30 8.93 -7.97 -1.58
C LEU A 30 8.67 -9.33 -0.91
N CYS A 31 7.78 -9.37 0.09
CA CYS A 31 7.44 -10.60 0.79
C CYS A 31 6.74 -11.61 -0.14
N ALA A 32 5.78 -11.17 -0.94
CA ALA A 32 5.10 -11.99 -1.95
C ALA A 32 6.11 -12.54 -2.98
N CYS A 33 7.03 -11.69 -3.45
CA CYS A 33 8.11 -12.07 -4.34
C CYS A 33 9.02 -13.13 -3.71
N LYS A 34 9.44 -12.99 -2.45
CA LYS A 34 10.28 -14.01 -1.76
C LYS A 34 9.61 -15.37 -1.70
N ILE A 35 8.31 -15.41 -1.41
CA ILE A 35 7.54 -16.65 -1.37
C ILE A 35 7.52 -17.29 -2.76
N LEU A 36 7.17 -16.53 -3.80
CA LEU A 36 7.10 -17.03 -5.16
C LEU A 36 8.46 -17.48 -5.71
N GLN A 37 9.53 -16.72 -5.43
CA GLN A 37 10.90 -17.10 -5.79
C GLN A 37 11.32 -18.42 -5.16
N ALA A 38 10.99 -18.64 -3.88
CA ALA A 38 11.29 -19.89 -3.21
C ALA A 38 10.52 -21.08 -3.82
N LEU A 39 9.27 -20.87 -4.25
CA LEU A 39 8.51 -21.88 -5.00
C LEU A 39 9.16 -22.16 -6.36
N PHE A 40 9.46 -21.12 -7.14
CA PHE A 40 10.14 -21.25 -8.44
C PHE A 40 11.50 -21.93 -8.34
N GLN A 41 12.25 -21.66 -7.27
CA GLN A 41 13.52 -22.34 -7.01
C GLN A 41 13.32 -23.84 -6.73
N CYS A 42 12.26 -24.22 -6.02
CA CYS A 42 11.94 -25.62 -5.75
C CYS A 42 11.55 -26.40 -7.01
N ASP A 43 10.86 -25.76 -7.95
CA ASP A 43 10.38 -26.38 -9.20
C ASP A 43 11.22 -26.03 -10.43
N HIS A 44 12.38 -25.38 -10.23
CA HIS A 44 13.31 -24.97 -11.29
C HIS A 44 12.66 -24.14 -12.42
N VAL A 45 11.69 -23.30 -12.07
CA VAL A 45 10.99 -22.41 -13.02
C VAL A 45 11.97 -21.33 -13.50
N GLN A 46 12.03 -21.13 -14.81
CA GLN A 46 12.88 -20.08 -15.40
C GLN A 46 12.15 -18.74 -15.37
N TYR A 47 12.64 -17.80 -14.54
CA TYR A 47 12.05 -16.47 -14.44
C TYR A 47 13.10 -15.36 -14.48
N THR A 48 12.66 -14.16 -14.86
CA THR A 48 13.42 -12.91 -14.73
C THR A 48 12.67 -11.97 -13.79
N LEU A 49 13.33 -11.50 -12.73
CA LEU A 49 12.80 -10.51 -11.80
C LEU A 49 13.10 -9.10 -12.31
N VAL A 50 12.06 -8.26 -12.41
CA VAL A 50 12.16 -6.86 -12.79
C VAL A 50 11.48 -6.00 -11.71
N PRO A 51 12.26 -5.34 -10.84
CA PRO A 51 11.72 -4.36 -9.89
C PRO A 51 11.19 -3.13 -10.63
N VAL A 52 10.00 -2.66 -10.23
CA VAL A 52 9.38 -1.46 -10.79
C VAL A 52 8.92 -0.52 -9.68
N SER A 53 9.23 0.76 -9.81
CA SER A 53 8.83 1.81 -8.87
C SER A 53 7.55 2.55 -9.30
N GLY A 54 7.18 2.43 -10.57
CA GLY A 54 6.00 3.07 -11.15
C GLY A 54 5.67 2.59 -12.57
N TRP A 55 4.63 3.18 -13.15
CA TRP A 55 4.09 2.86 -14.47
C TRP A 55 5.10 3.04 -15.59
N GLN A 56 5.88 4.13 -15.57
CA GLN A 56 6.85 4.39 -16.63
C GLN A 56 7.95 3.31 -16.72
N GLU A 57 8.44 2.83 -15.59
CA GLU A 57 9.42 1.74 -15.55
C GLU A 57 8.79 0.41 -16.00
N LEU A 58 7.54 0.16 -15.61
CA LEU A 58 6.80 -1.04 -16.01
C LEU A 58 6.56 -1.06 -17.53
N GLU A 59 6.06 0.02 -18.12
CA GLU A 59 5.84 0.13 -19.57
C GLU A 59 7.15 -0.03 -20.35
N THR A 60 8.21 0.65 -19.90
CA THR A 60 9.53 0.57 -20.55
C THR A 60 10.08 -0.85 -20.50
N ALA A 61 10.03 -1.49 -19.32
CA ALA A 61 10.52 -2.85 -19.15
C ALA A 61 9.66 -3.87 -19.90
N TYR A 62 8.35 -3.66 -19.99
CA TYR A 62 7.45 -4.49 -20.79
C TYR A 62 7.84 -4.43 -22.27
N LEU A 63 8.02 -3.23 -22.84
CA LEU A 63 8.44 -3.08 -24.23
C LEU A 63 9.80 -3.72 -24.55
N GLU A 64 10.73 -3.74 -23.59
CA GLU A 64 12.03 -4.40 -23.73
C GLU A 64 11.93 -5.94 -23.73
N HIS A 65 10.93 -6.50 -23.04
CA HIS A 65 10.83 -7.94 -22.75
C HIS A 65 9.64 -8.64 -23.44
N LYS A 66 8.71 -7.90 -24.08
CA LYS A 66 7.48 -8.48 -24.63
C LYS A 66 7.71 -9.55 -25.71
N GLU A 67 8.79 -9.45 -26.47
CA GLU A 67 9.11 -10.39 -27.55
C GLU A 67 9.71 -11.71 -27.02
N GLN A 68 10.21 -11.72 -25.78
CA GLN A 68 10.94 -12.84 -25.19
C GLN A 68 10.10 -13.64 -24.18
N PHE A 69 8.94 -13.11 -23.77
CA PHE A 69 8.07 -13.68 -22.74
C PHE A 69 6.61 -13.57 -23.15
N SER A 70 5.85 -14.65 -22.98
CA SER A 70 4.39 -14.65 -23.15
C SER A 70 3.64 -14.67 -21.80
N TYR A 71 4.37 -14.90 -20.69
CA TYR A 71 3.81 -15.04 -19.36
C TYR A 71 4.38 -13.98 -18.42
N PHE A 72 3.50 -13.10 -17.95
CA PHE A 72 3.83 -11.98 -17.09
C PHE A 72 3.17 -12.16 -15.73
N ILE A 73 3.91 -11.93 -14.66
CA ILE A 73 3.38 -11.88 -13.29
C ILE A 73 3.62 -10.48 -12.75
N LEU A 74 2.56 -9.82 -12.29
CA LEU A 74 2.61 -8.51 -11.67
C LEU A 74 2.27 -8.66 -10.19
N ILE A 75 3.17 -8.21 -9.31
CA ILE A 75 2.98 -8.19 -7.86
C ILE A 75 2.82 -6.75 -7.38
N ASN A 76 1.66 -6.46 -6.75
CA ASN A 76 1.26 -5.15 -6.22
C ASN A 76 1.25 -4.01 -7.27
N CYS A 77 0.98 -4.35 -8.52
CA CYS A 77 0.71 -3.41 -9.60
C CYS A 77 -0.22 -4.03 -10.64
N GLY A 78 -0.94 -3.20 -11.40
CA GLY A 78 -1.73 -3.64 -12.55
C GLY A 78 -3.24 -3.75 -12.32
N ALA A 79 -3.73 -3.98 -11.10
CA ALA A 79 -5.16 -4.30 -10.91
C ALA A 79 -6.09 -3.10 -11.09
N ASN A 80 -5.66 -1.89 -10.72
CA ASN A 80 -6.48 -0.68 -10.65
C ASN A 80 -6.57 0.12 -11.96
N VAL A 81 -5.95 -0.34 -13.04
CA VAL A 81 -5.96 0.32 -14.36
C VAL A 81 -6.36 -0.69 -15.45
N ASP A 82 -6.75 -0.20 -16.62
CA ASP A 82 -6.92 -1.06 -17.80
C ASP A 82 -5.55 -1.50 -18.31
N LEU A 83 -5.15 -2.71 -17.94
CA LEU A 83 -3.80 -3.20 -18.23
C LEU A 83 -3.59 -3.47 -19.73
N LEU A 84 -4.65 -3.85 -20.44
CA LEU A 84 -4.60 -4.15 -21.87
C LEU A 84 -4.50 -2.85 -22.68
N ASP A 85 -5.24 -1.82 -22.29
CA ASP A 85 -5.16 -0.50 -22.94
C ASP A 85 -3.78 0.15 -22.78
N ILE A 86 -3.16 0.02 -21.61
CA ILE A 86 -1.85 0.61 -21.32
C ILE A 86 -0.73 -0.14 -22.05
N LEU A 87 -0.69 -1.47 -21.95
CA LEU A 87 0.45 -2.25 -22.45
C LEU A 87 0.32 -2.63 -23.92
N GLN A 88 -0.89 -2.60 -24.50
CA GLN A 88 -1.18 -3.04 -25.86
C GLN A 88 -0.50 -4.37 -26.21
N PRO A 89 -0.79 -5.45 -25.46
CA PRO A 89 -0.10 -6.73 -25.61
C PRO A 89 -0.58 -7.54 -26.83
N ASP A 90 0.22 -8.51 -27.25
CA ASP A 90 -0.20 -9.51 -28.24
C ASP A 90 -1.27 -10.44 -27.63
N GLU A 91 -2.19 -10.97 -28.44
CA GLU A 91 -3.37 -11.74 -27.98
C GLU A 91 -3.01 -12.99 -27.15
N ASP A 92 -1.83 -13.55 -27.37
CA ASP A 92 -1.27 -14.73 -26.72
C ASP A 92 -0.52 -14.42 -25.42
N SER A 93 -0.36 -13.15 -25.06
CA SER A 93 0.24 -12.75 -23.77
C SER A 93 -0.74 -12.94 -22.61
N ILE A 94 -0.27 -13.60 -21.55
CA ILE A 94 -1.05 -13.88 -20.33
C ILE A 94 -0.45 -13.11 -19.15
N PHE A 95 -1.31 -12.36 -18.45
CA PHE A 95 -0.97 -11.54 -17.30
C PHE A 95 -1.60 -12.11 -16.03
N PHE A 96 -0.77 -12.52 -15.09
CA PHE A 96 -1.17 -12.89 -13.74
C PHE A 96 -0.97 -11.71 -12.80
N VAL A 97 -2.06 -11.15 -12.28
CA VAL A 97 -2.03 -9.93 -11.46
C VAL A 97 -2.34 -10.28 -10.01
N CYS A 98 -1.31 -10.29 -9.16
CA CYS A 98 -1.41 -10.43 -7.71
C CYS A 98 -1.24 -9.05 -7.07
N ASP A 99 -2.34 -8.31 -6.97
CA ASP A 99 -2.29 -6.92 -6.54
C ASP A 99 -3.33 -6.61 -5.45
N THR A 100 -2.91 -5.80 -4.49
CA THR A 100 -3.73 -5.35 -3.36
C THR A 100 -4.53 -4.09 -3.68
N HIS A 101 -4.16 -3.30 -4.70
CA HIS A 101 -4.84 -2.05 -5.01
C HIS A 101 -6.30 -2.29 -5.42
N ARG A 102 -7.19 -1.43 -4.91
CA ARG A 102 -8.62 -1.44 -5.20
C ARG A 102 -9.11 -0.02 -5.46
N PRO A 103 -10.18 0.17 -6.24
CA PRO A 103 -10.97 -0.86 -6.92
C PRO A 103 -10.22 -1.51 -8.09
N VAL A 104 -10.61 -2.74 -8.44
CA VAL A 104 -10.02 -3.42 -9.62
C VAL A 104 -10.67 -2.84 -10.87
N ASN A 105 -9.88 -2.52 -11.89
CA ASN A 105 -10.43 -2.03 -13.15
C ASN A 105 -11.42 -3.06 -13.75
N VAL A 106 -12.57 -2.58 -14.22
CA VAL A 106 -13.65 -3.45 -14.71
C VAL A 106 -13.23 -4.29 -15.93
N VAL A 107 -12.35 -3.79 -16.80
CA VAL A 107 -11.84 -4.54 -17.96
C VAL A 107 -11.02 -5.73 -17.49
N ASN A 108 -10.15 -5.53 -16.49
CA ASN A 108 -9.38 -6.64 -15.89
C ASN A 108 -10.29 -7.70 -15.25
N VAL A 109 -11.41 -7.29 -14.65
CA VAL A 109 -12.38 -8.22 -14.05
C VAL A 109 -13.04 -9.08 -15.12
N TYR A 110 -13.61 -8.45 -16.15
CA TYR A 110 -14.42 -9.11 -17.17
C TYR A 110 -13.62 -9.71 -18.34
N ASN A 111 -12.32 -9.44 -18.44
CA ASN A 111 -11.47 -10.08 -19.44
C ASN A 111 -11.17 -11.53 -19.06
N ASP A 112 -11.66 -12.49 -19.85
CA ASP A 112 -11.48 -13.92 -19.59
C ASP A 112 -10.27 -14.54 -20.28
N THR A 113 -9.64 -13.84 -21.24
CA THR A 113 -8.58 -14.38 -22.09
C THR A 113 -7.19 -14.18 -21.48
N GLN A 114 -6.77 -12.93 -21.35
CA GLN A 114 -5.38 -12.55 -21.06
C GLN A 114 -5.15 -12.22 -19.59
N ILE A 115 -6.13 -11.59 -18.91
CA ILE A 115 -5.97 -11.11 -17.54
C ILE A 115 -6.48 -12.14 -16.52
N LYS A 116 -5.57 -12.62 -15.67
CA LYS A 116 -5.82 -13.58 -14.60
C LYS A 116 -5.52 -12.94 -13.25
N LEU A 117 -6.56 -12.56 -12.52
CA LEU A 117 -6.45 -11.89 -11.23
C LEU A 117 -6.23 -12.92 -10.11
N LEU A 118 -5.05 -12.89 -9.50
CA LEU A 118 -4.68 -13.66 -8.31
C LEU A 118 -5.16 -12.92 -7.05
N ILE A 119 -6.47 -12.69 -6.96
CA ILE A 119 -7.13 -11.95 -5.89
C ILE A 119 -8.17 -12.86 -5.25
N LYS A 120 -8.26 -12.84 -3.91
CA LYS A 120 -9.29 -13.60 -3.19
C LYS A 120 -10.67 -13.02 -3.49
N GLN A 121 -11.60 -13.88 -3.91
CA GLN A 121 -12.99 -13.51 -4.20
C GLN A 121 -13.78 -13.08 -2.96
N GLU A 122 -13.28 -13.40 -1.76
CA GLU A 122 -13.85 -12.96 -0.49
C GLU A 122 -13.56 -11.49 -0.15
N ASP A 123 -12.68 -10.82 -0.91
CA ASP A 123 -12.52 -9.37 -0.78
C ASP A 123 -13.84 -8.67 -1.18
N ASP A 124 -14.20 -7.61 -0.46
CA ASP A 124 -15.37 -6.79 -0.75
C ASP A 124 -15.09 -5.91 -1.98
N LEU A 125 -15.45 -6.41 -3.17
CA LEU A 125 -15.02 -5.82 -4.44
C LEU A 125 -16.07 -4.89 -5.09
N GLU A 126 -17.34 -4.94 -4.67
CA GLU A 126 -18.45 -4.10 -5.17
C GLU A 126 -18.46 -3.85 -6.71
N VAL A 127 -18.10 -4.86 -7.52
CA VAL A 127 -17.91 -4.68 -8.98
C VAL A 127 -19.26 -4.42 -9.67
N PRO A 128 -19.37 -3.38 -10.53
CA PRO A 128 -20.57 -3.12 -11.33
C PRO A 128 -20.95 -4.28 -12.24
N ALA A 129 -22.25 -4.47 -12.50
CA ALA A 129 -22.74 -5.51 -13.39
C ALA A 129 -22.34 -5.26 -14.86
N TYR A 130 -22.01 -6.32 -15.60
CA TYR A 130 -21.54 -6.24 -16.99
C TYR A 130 -22.45 -5.39 -17.88
N ASP A 131 -23.77 -5.63 -17.84
CA ASP A 131 -24.77 -4.95 -18.68
C ASP A 131 -24.86 -3.43 -18.45
N ASP A 132 -24.39 -2.95 -17.29
CA ASP A 132 -24.38 -1.51 -16.96
C ASP A 132 -23.15 -0.78 -17.50
N ILE A 133 -22.08 -1.51 -17.86
CA ILE A 133 -20.79 -0.93 -18.24
C ILE A 133 -20.30 -1.35 -19.64
N PHE A 134 -20.74 -2.51 -20.14
CA PHE A 134 -20.43 -3.03 -21.46
C PHE A 134 -21.71 -3.26 -22.26
N ARG A 135 -21.60 -3.12 -23.58
CA ARG A 135 -22.71 -3.31 -24.52
C ARG A 135 -22.18 -3.99 -25.78
N ASP A 136 -22.97 -4.88 -26.35
CA ASP A 136 -22.59 -5.60 -27.58
C ASP A 136 -22.51 -4.65 -28.77
N GLU A 137 -21.33 -4.57 -29.41
CA GLU A 137 -21.06 -3.74 -30.58
C GLU A 137 -21.97 -4.07 -31.78
N ALA A 138 -22.50 -5.28 -31.85
CA ALA A 138 -23.45 -5.70 -32.87
C ALA A 138 -24.78 -4.92 -32.85
N GLU A 139 -25.13 -4.27 -31.74
CA GLU A 139 -26.29 -3.36 -31.66
C GLU A 139 -25.99 -1.94 -32.19
N ASP A 140 -24.72 -1.58 -32.39
CA ASP A 140 -24.28 -0.25 -32.79
C ASP A 140 -24.16 -0.08 -34.33
N ASP A 141 -23.95 -1.16 -35.08
CA ASP A 141 -23.84 -1.14 -36.56
C ASP A 141 -25.18 -0.86 -37.29
N ASP A 142 -26.32 -1.09 -36.62
CA ASP A 142 -27.68 -0.81 -37.12
C ASP A 142 -27.99 0.70 -37.25
N LEU A 143 -27.04 1.57 -36.88
CA LEU A 143 -27.18 3.03 -36.87
C LEU A 143 -26.32 3.75 -37.93
N SER A 144 -25.58 3.02 -38.77
CA SER A 144 -24.77 3.63 -39.83
C SER A 144 -25.65 4.33 -40.87
N ASP A 145 -25.40 5.63 -41.07
CA ASP A 145 -26.18 6.52 -41.95
C ASP A 145 -26.07 6.09 -43.42
N SER A 146 -27.07 5.40 -43.93
CA SER A 146 -27.35 5.37 -45.36
C SER A 146 -28.30 6.53 -45.69
N ASP A 147 -27.74 7.74 -45.88
CA ASP A 147 -28.43 8.87 -46.51
C ASP A 147 -28.69 8.56 -48.00
N GLY A 148 -29.68 7.72 -48.25
CA GLY A 148 -30.22 7.43 -49.57
C GLY A 148 -31.32 8.43 -49.93
N ASP A 149 -30.93 9.54 -50.55
CA ASP A 149 -31.85 10.51 -51.15
C ASP A 149 -32.67 9.85 -52.29
N GLY A 150 -33.90 9.45 -51.97
CA GLY A 150 -34.78 8.72 -52.89
C GLY A 150 -36.26 9.05 -52.63
N SER A 151 -36.76 10.04 -53.35
CA SER A 151 -38.14 10.52 -53.28
C SER A 151 -39.13 9.53 -53.92
N GLU A 152 -39.96 8.80 -53.14
CA GLU A 152 -41.08 7.96 -53.64
C GLU A 152 -42.15 7.64 -52.55
N PRO A 153 -43.40 7.20 -52.89
CA PRO A 153 -44.68 7.87 -52.63
C PRO A 153 -45.37 7.59 -51.27
N SER A 154 -46.48 8.31 -51.03
CA SER A 154 -47.08 8.69 -49.72
C SER A 154 -47.59 7.60 -48.76
N GLU A 155 -47.69 6.32 -49.14
CA GLU A 155 -48.11 5.25 -48.20
C GLU A 155 -46.94 4.68 -47.38
N LYS A 156 -45.68 4.97 -47.76
CA LYS A 156 -44.48 4.59 -47.00
C LYS A 156 -44.08 5.60 -45.91
N ARG A 157 -44.72 6.77 -45.85
CA ARG A 157 -44.40 7.82 -44.86
C ARG A 157 -44.62 7.38 -43.42
N THR A 158 -45.69 6.62 -43.15
CA THR A 158 -46.00 6.12 -41.80
C THR A 158 -44.96 5.11 -41.30
N ARG A 159 -44.42 4.25 -42.18
CA ARG A 159 -43.33 3.30 -41.81
C ARG A 159 -41.99 4.01 -41.57
N LEU A 160 -41.67 5.01 -42.40
CA LEU A 160 -40.48 5.83 -42.20
C LEU A 160 -40.56 6.65 -40.90
N GLU A 161 -41.74 7.18 -40.56
CA GLU A 161 -41.96 7.87 -39.28
C GLU A 161 -41.82 6.93 -38.07
N GLU A 162 -42.35 5.70 -38.15
CA GLU A 162 -42.18 4.66 -37.13
C GLU A 162 -40.70 4.25 -36.96
N GLU A 163 -39.95 4.10 -38.07
CA GLU A 163 -38.50 3.81 -38.05
C GLU A 163 -37.69 4.95 -37.45
N ILE A 164 -38.03 6.21 -37.75
CA ILE A 164 -37.39 7.39 -37.15
C ILE A 164 -37.67 7.47 -35.66
N VAL A 165 -38.91 7.18 -35.22
CA VAL A 165 -39.29 7.16 -33.80
C VAL A 165 -38.54 6.04 -33.06
N GLU A 166 -38.45 4.84 -33.63
CA GLU A 166 -37.71 3.73 -33.02
C GLU A 166 -36.21 4.01 -32.95
N ARG A 167 -35.63 4.61 -34.00
CA ARG A 167 -34.22 5.04 -34.02
C ARG A 167 -33.95 6.11 -32.96
N ASN A 168 -34.85 7.10 -32.82
CA ASN A 168 -34.75 8.11 -31.78
C ASN A 168 -34.92 7.53 -30.38
N ARG A 169 -35.77 6.51 -30.21
CA ARG A 169 -35.92 5.77 -28.95
C ARG A 169 -34.61 5.05 -28.59
N LYS A 170 -34.00 4.33 -29.53
CA LYS A 170 -32.68 3.69 -29.34
C LYS A 170 -31.58 4.70 -29.01
N ARG A 171 -31.50 5.83 -29.74
CA ARG A 171 -30.55 6.93 -29.45
C ARG A 171 -30.74 7.52 -28.06
N ARG A 172 -31.99 7.71 -27.62
CA ARG A 172 -32.31 8.19 -26.27
C ARG A 172 -31.89 7.18 -25.21
N GLN A 173 -32.23 5.90 -25.38
CA GLN A 173 -31.82 4.82 -24.48
C GLN A 173 -30.30 4.74 -24.37
N ARG A 174 -29.57 4.90 -25.49
CA ARG A 174 -28.10 4.95 -25.51
C ARG A 174 -27.55 6.11 -24.68
N ARG A 175 -28.07 7.33 -24.87
CA ARG A 175 -27.64 8.50 -24.07
C ARG A 175 -27.93 8.32 -22.58
N GLU A 176 -29.09 7.76 -22.24
CA GLU A 176 -29.46 7.47 -20.86
C GLU A 176 -28.56 6.38 -20.27
N TRP A 177 -28.17 5.36 -21.05
CA TRP A 177 -27.22 4.33 -20.63
C TRP A 177 -25.80 4.91 -20.47
N GLU A 178 -25.29 5.69 -21.42
CA GLU A 178 -23.98 6.33 -21.33
C GLU A 178 -23.88 7.28 -20.13
N ALA A 179 -24.96 7.99 -19.79
CA ALA A 179 -25.03 8.81 -18.58
C ALA A 179 -24.97 7.95 -17.32
N ARG A 180 -25.81 6.89 -17.22
CA ARG A 180 -25.79 5.97 -16.09
C ARG A 180 -24.44 5.28 -15.92
N ARG A 181 -23.82 4.82 -17.01
CA ARG A 181 -22.49 4.20 -17.02
C ARG A 181 -21.44 5.13 -16.42
N LYS A 182 -21.47 6.42 -16.76
CA LYS A 182 -20.53 7.41 -16.21
C LYS A 182 -20.70 7.58 -14.71
N ASP A 183 -21.94 7.64 -14.23
CA ASP A 183 -22.23 7.77 -12.80
C ASP A 183 -21.79 6.50 -12.03
N ILE A 184 -22.10 5.31 -12.56
CA ILE A 184 -21.71 4.02 -11.96
C ILE A 184 -20.19 3.87 -11.87
N LEU A 185 -19.47 4.14 -12.97
CA LEU A 185 -18.01 4.07 -12.98
C LEU A 185 -17.40 5.13 -12.06
N PHE A 186 -17.99 6.32 -12.01
CA PHE A 186 -17.54 7.36 -11.11
C PHE A 186 -17.66 6.94 -9.64
N ASP A 187 -18.80 6.38 -9.24
CA ASP A 187 -19.04 5.91 -7.87
C ASP A 187 -18.12 4.72 -7.52
N TYR A 188 -17.91 3.81 -8.46
CA TYR A 188 -17.02 2.65 -8.28
C TYR A 188 -15.56 3.07 -8.10
N GLU A 189 -15.08 3.99 -8.93
CA GLU A 189 -13.67 4.44 -8.96
C GLU A 189 -13.40 5.62 -8.02
N GLN A 190 -14.42 6.10 -7.28
CA GLN A 190 -14.32 7.28 -6.44
C GLN A 190 -13.28 7.13 -5.33
N TYR A 191 -13.15 5.92 -4.78
CA TYR A 191 -12.37 5.65 -3.57
C TYR A 191 -11.35 4.52 -3.78
N GLU A 192 -10.08 4.85 -3.62
CA GLU A 192 -8.98 3.89 -3.59
C GLU A 192 -8.84 3.25 -2.21
N TYR A 193 -8.57 1.96 -2.15
CA TYR A 193 -8.27 1.23 -0.92
C TYR A 193 -7.42 -0.01 -1.23
N TYR A 194 -7.17 -0.84 -0.22
CA TYR A 194 -6.39 -2.07 -0.39
C TYR A 194 -7.15 -3.30 0.09
N GLY A 195 -7.00 -4.39 -0.67
CA GLY A 195 -7.50 -5.71 -0.36
C GLY A 195 -6.55 -6.53 0.53
N THR A 196 -6.70 -7.85 0.48
CA THR A 196 -5.85 -8.78 1.24
C THR A 196 -4.40 -8.80 0.74
N SER A 197 -3.43 -8.76 1.66
CA SER A 197 -1.97 -8.79 1.39
C SER A 197 -1.58 -9.82 0.32
N SER A 198 -0.76 -9.38 -0.64
CA SER A 198 -0.24 -10.24 -1.71
C SER A 198 0.67 -11.33 -1.16
N ALA A 199 1.41 -11.07 -0.07
CA ALA A 199 2.22 -12.07 0.58
C ALA A 199 1.37 -13.19 1.21
N MET A 200 0.19 -12.87 1.75
CA MET A 200 -0.76 -13.88 2.23
C MET A 200 -1.32 -14.74 1.08
N VAL A 201 -1.66 -14.11 -0.06
CA VAL A 201 -2.13 -14.82 -1.25
C VAL A 201 -1.08 -15.81 -1.76
N MET A 202 0.19 -15.38 -1.86
CA MET A 202 1.28 -16.25 -2.29
C MET A 202 1.60 -17.35 -1.28
N PHE A 203 1.41 -17.09 0.02
CA PHE A 203 1.54 -18.12 1.06
C PHE A 203 0.44 -19.18 0.96
N ASP A 204 -0.80 -18.79 0.67
CA ASP A 204 -1.89 -19.74 0.46
C ASP A 204 -1.61 -20.65 -0.75
N LEU A 205 -1.03 -20.11 -1.83
CA LEU A 205 -0.54 -20.92 -2.95
C LEU A 205 0.53 -21.93 -2.50
N ALA A 206 1.53 -21.49 -1.73
CA ALA A 206 2.55 -22.39 -1.19
C ALA A 206 1.94 -23.51 -0.32
N TRP A 207 0.89 -23.16 0.45
CA TRP A 207 0.16 -24.12 1.27
C TRP A 207 -0.65 -25.12 0.43
N MET A 208 -1.35 -24.67 -0.62
CA MET A 208 -2.04 -25.55 -1.59
C MET A 208 -1.08 -26.55 -2.27
N MET A 209 0.17 -26.14 -2.47
CA MET A 209 1.23 -26.98 -3.02
C MET A 209 1.94 -27.86 -1.99
N SER A 210 1.61 -27.76 -0.70
CA SER A 210 2.32 -28.43 0.40
C SER A 210 3.82 -28.10 0.47
N LYS A 211 4.19 -26.86 0.09
CA LYS A 211 5.56 -26.32 0.09
C LYS A 211 5.71 -25.10 1.00
N ASP A 212 4.83 -24.97 1.98
CA ASP A 212 4.75 -23.85 2.90
C ASP A 212 5.83 -23.91 3.99
N LEU A 213 6.98 -23.27 3.72
CA LEU A 213 8.10 -23.18 4.67
C LEU A 213 7.79 -22.23 5.84
N ASN A 214 8.50 -22.40 6.97
CA ASN A 214 8.39 -21.48 8.12
C ASN A 214 8.75 -20.04 7.73
N ASP A 215 9.76 -19.87 6.87
CA ASP A 215 10.16 -18.55 6.35
C ASP A 215 9.07 -17.89 5.50
N MET A 216 8.33 -18.67 4.69
CA MET A 216 7.23 -18.14 3.88
C MET A 216 6.08 -17.61 4.74
N LEU A 217 5.77 -18.31 5.83
CA LEU A 217 4.79 -17.83 6.81
C LEU A 217 5.24 -16.52 7.46
N TRP A 218 6.54 -16.40 7.77
CA TRP A 218 7.10 -15.15 8.28
C TRP A 218 6.99 -14.01 7.28
N TRP A 219 7.30 -14.25 6.00
CA TRP A 219 7.14 -13.23 4.95
C TRP A 219 5.67 -12.81 4.77
N ALA A 220 4.72 -13.74 4.85
CA ALA A 220 3.29 -13.41 4.84
C ALA A 220 2.88 -12.50 6.02
N ILE A 221 3.39 -12.78 7.21
CA ILE A 221 3.20 -11.95 8.41
C ILE A 221 3.77 -10.54 8.20
N VAL A 222 4.99 -10.43 7.63
CA VAL A 222 5.64 -9.15 7.38
C VAL A 222 4.85 -8.33 6.34
N GLY A 223 4.37 -8.95 5.27
CA GLY A 223 3.53 -8.29 4.25
C GLY A 223 2.20 -7.77 4.80
N LEU A 224 1.50 -8.55 5.64
CA LEU A 224 0.31 -8.05 6.33
C LEU A 224 0.63 -6.88 7.28
N THR A 225 1.77 -6.97 7.98
CA THR A 225 2.19 -5.92 8.91
C THR A 225 2.56 -4.63 8.18
N ASP A 226 3.08 -4.72 6.96
CA ASP A 226 3.34 -3.56 6.10
C ASP A 226 2.06 -2.76 5.81
N GLN A 227 0.99 -3.45 5.40
CA GLN A 227 -0.32 -2.82 5.18
C GLN A 227 -0.86 -2.13 6.44
N TRP A 228 -0.63 -2.72 7.63
CA TRP A 228 -1.03 -2.12 8.89
C TRP A 228 -0.19 -0.90 9.28
N VAL A 229 1.14 -0.96 9.15
CA VAL A 229 2.05 0.15 9.46
C VAL A 229 1.76 1.38 8.59
N HIS A 230 1.44 1.16 7.32
CA HIS A 230 1.09 2.21 6.37
C HIS A 230 -0.39 2.63 6.43
N ASP A 231 -1.20 2.10 7.36
CA ASP A 231 -2.65 2.32 7.45
C ASP A 231 -3.36 2.13 6.08
N LYS A 232 -2.94 1.12 5.30
CA LYS A 232 -3.57 0.72 4.03
C LYS A 232 -4.88 -0.06 4.25
N ILE A 233 -4.96 -0.79 5.36
CA ILE A 233 -6.12 -1.60 5.76
C ILE A 233 -6.69 -1.13 7.10
N THR A 234 -7.96 -1.48 7.35
CA THR A 234 -8.62 -1.17 8.62
C THR A 234 -8.09 -2.04 9.76
N GLN A 235 -8.24 -1.57 11.00
CA GLN A 235 -7.86 -2.36 12.18
C GLN A 235 -8.65 -3.68 12.27
N MET A 236 -9.92 -3.68 11.86
CA MET A 236 -10.75 -4.89 11.85
C MET A 236 -10.23 -5.91 10.84
N LYS A 237 -9.86 -5.46 9.62
CA LYS A 237 -9.26 -6.34 8.60
C LYS A 237 -7.93 -6.93 9.11
N TYR A 238 -7.06 -6.08 9.67
CA TYR A 238 -5.79 -6.55 10.24
C TYR A 238 -5.99 -7.62 11.32
N VAL A 239 -6.90 -7.42 12.28
CA VAL A 239 -7.16 -8.41 13.34
C VAL A 239 -7.74 -9.71 12.77
N THR A 240 -8.58 -9.62 11.75
CA THR A 240 -9.14 -10.81 11.07
C THR A 240 -8.04 -11.61 10.39
N ASP A 241 -7.17 -10.93 9.64
CA ASP A 241 -6.07 -11.55 8.89
C ASP A 241 -4.99 -12.10 9.83
N VAL A 242 -4.71 -11.43 10.95
CA VAL A 242 -3.87 -11.95 12.05
C VAL A 242 -4.46 -13.25 12.60
N GLY A 243 -5.78 -13.32 12.80
CA GLY A 243 -6.47 -14.53 13.24
C GLY A 243 -6.30 -15.71 12.26
N ILE A 244 -6.26 -15.44 10.96
CA ILE A 244 -5.98 -16.45 9.93
C ILE A 244 -4.53 -16.93 10.04
N LEU A 245 -3.56 -16.00 10.08
CA LEU A 245 -2.14 -16.33 10.20
C LEU A 245 -1.83 -17.08 11.51
N GLN A 246 -2.51 -16.76 12.62
CA GLN A 246 -2.36 -17.47 13.89
C GLN A 246 -2.71 -18.96 13.76
N ARG A 247 -3.69 -19.33 12.93
CA ARG A 247 -4.01 -20.74 12.65
C ARG A 247 -2.84 -21.43 11.94
N HIS A 248 -2.22 -20.77 10.97
CA HIS A 248 -1.04 -21.31 10.27
C HIS A 248 0.19 -21.40 11.20
N VAL A 249 0.42 -20.41 12.06
CA VAL A 249 1.49 -20.46 13.06
C VAL A 249 1.29 -21.65 14.00
N SER A 250 0.07 -21.86 14.50
CA SER A 250 -0.25 -23.00 15.37
C SER A 250 -0.04 -24.33 14.65
N ARG A 251 -0.44 -24.42 13.37
CA ARG A 251 -0.22 -25.60 12.52
C ARG A 251 1.26 -25.89 12.30
N HIS A 252 2.08 -24.87 12.01
CA HIS A 252 3.52 -25.03 11.80
C HIS A 252 4.23 -25.44 13.10
N ASN A 253 3.86 -24.86 14.23
CA ASN A 253 4.43 -25.23 15.53
C ASN A 253 4.13 -26.69 15.89
N HIS A 254 2.89 -27.15 15.67
CA HIS A 254 2.56 -28.57 15.86
C HIS A 254 3.32 -29.49 14.89
N ARG A 255 3.48 -29.04 13.64
CA ARG A 255 4.24 -29.74 12.60
C ARG A 255 5.74 -29.86 12.92
N ASN A 256 6.31 -28.92 13.66
CA ASN A 256 7.72 -28.95 14.10
C ASN A 256 7.94 -29.87 15.31
N GLU A 257 6.91 -30.20 16.08
CA GLU A 257 6.98 -31.14 17.20
C GLU A 257 6.87 -32.62 16.76
N ALA A 258 6.38 -32.88 15.55
CA ALA A 258 6.23 -34.22 15.01
C ALA A 258 7.58 -34.80 14.54
N GLU A 259 8.04 -35.90 15.17
CA GLU A 259 9.32 -36.56 14.87
C GLU A 259 9.44 -37.10 13.43
N GLU A 260 8.31 -37.35 12.75
CA GLU A 260 8.28 -37.93 11.40
C GLU A 260 8.46 -36.90 10.26
N ASN A 261 8.52 -35.60 10.57
CA ASN A 261 8.37 -34.58 9.54
C ASN A 261 9.70 -33.96 9.06
N MET A 262 9.94 -33.99 7.75
CA MET A 262 11.20 -33.55 7.12
C MET A 262 11.11 -32.19 6.40
N LEU A 263 9.93 -31.58 6.27
CA LEU A 263 9.69 -30.43 5.39
C LEU A 263 10.35 -29.12 5.86
N SER A 264 10.52 -28.91 7.18
CA SER A 264 11.09 -27.68 7.75
C SER A 264 11.64 -27.91 9.16
N VAL A 265 12.64 -28.79 9.29
CA VAL A 265 13.32 -29.04 10.58
C VAL A 265 14.34 -27.93 10.83
N ASP A 266 13.87 -26.77 11.29
CA ASP A 266 14.72 -25.64 11.63
C ASP A 266 14.44 -25.07 13.03
N CYS A 267 15.39 -24.33 13.57
CA CYS A 267 15.28 -23.70 14.89
C CYS A 267 14.46 -22.40 14.89
N THR A 268 13.84 -22.05 13.75
CA THR A 268 13.02 -20.84 13.64
C THR A 268 11.71 -21.05 14.37
N ARG A 269 11.38 -20.09 15.24
CA ARG A 269 10.11 -20.12 15.97
C ARG A 269 9.38 -18.82 15.74
N ILE A 270 8.18 -18.94 15.20
CA ILE A 270 7.23 -17.85 15.07
C ILE A 270 6.24 -17.97 16.21
N SER A 271 6.11 -16.90 16.99
CA SER A 271 5.14 -16.80 18.08
C SER A 271 4.16 -15.67 17.81
N PHE A 272 2.88 -15.94 18.08
CA PHE A 272 1.90 -14.88 18.25
C PHE A 272 2.21 -14.12 19.56
N GLU A 273 2.18 -12.80 19.49
CA GLU A 273 2.50 -11.92 20.61
C GLU A 273 1.43 -10.83 20.71
N TYR A 274 0.88 -10.66 21.91
CA TYR A 274 0.18 -9.43 22.25
C TYR A 274 1.24 -8.46 22.81
N ASP A 275 1.85 -7.65 21.95
CA ASP A 275 3.03 -6.85 22.27
C ASP A 275 2.71 -5.35 22.38
N LEU A 276 3.70 -4.51 22.65
CA LEU A 276 3.58 -3.07 22.76
C LEU A 276 3.56 -2.41 21.38
N CYS A 277 2.69 -1.41 21.23
CA CYS A 277 2.67 -0.50 20.08
C CYS A 277 3.82 0.52 20.19
N LEU A 278 5.06 0.05 20.14
CA LEU A 278 6.27 0.87 20.25
C LEU A 278 7.27 0.47 19.17
N VAL A 279 7.68 1.42 18.33
CA VAL A 279 8.54 1.10 17.19
C VAL A 279 9.97 0.81 17.64
N LEU A 280 10.52 -0.30 17.14
CA LEU A 280 11.91 -0.72 17.36
C LEU A 280 12.35 -0.82 18.83
N TYR A 281 11.41 -0.94 19.78
CA TYR A 281 11.73 -0.83 21.21
C TYR A 281 12.75 -1.88 21.66
N GLN A 282 12.83 -3.02 20.97
CA GLN A 282 13.80 -4.09 21.24
C GLN A 282 15.23 -3.77 20.75
N HIS A 283 15.40 -2.73 19.92
CA HIS A 283 16.65 -2.44 19.20
C HIS A 283 17.32 -1.11 19.60
N TRP A 284 16.69 -0.31 20.46
CA TRP A 284 17.25 0.93 21.03
C TRP A 284 16.75 1.17 22.45
N SER A 285 16.80 2.41 22.96
CA SER A 285 16.31 2.70 24.30
C SER A 285 14.78 2.80 24.34
N LEU A 286 14.19 2.51 25.51
CA LEU A 286 12.74 2.68 25.71
C LEU A 286 12.33 4.14 25.54
N HIS A 287 13.19 5.08 25.98
CA HIS A 287 12.98 6.51 25.78
C HIS A 287 12.86 6.88 24.30
N GLU A 288 13.81 6.45 23.47
CA GLU A 288 13.80 6.75 22.03
C GLU A 288 12.58 6.11 21.34
N SER A 289 12.22 4.89 21.73
CA SER A 289 11.03 4.25 21.18
C SER A 289 9.73 5.01 21.51
N LEU A 290 9.55 5.41 22.78
CA LEU A 290 8.41 6.23 23.20
C LEU A 290 8.39 7.60 22.51
N TYR A 291 9.56 8.16 22.23
CA TYR A 291 9.69 9.47 21.59
C TYR A 291 9.34 9.45 20.10
N ASN A 292 9.72 8.38 19.40
CA ASN A 292 9.61 8.27 17.95
C ASN A 292 8.40 7.46 17.48
N THR A 293 7.67 6.79 18.36
CA THR A 293 6.42 6.10 18.00
C THR A 293 5.30 7.13 17.78
N SER A 294 4.66 7.12 16.60
CA SER A 294 3.60 8.06 16.24
C SER A 294 2.47 8.13 17.29
N TYR A 295 2.01 6.97 17.78
CA TYR A 295 0.93 6.87 18.77
C TYR A 295 1.21 7.66 20.06
N THR A 296 2.38 7.44 20.67
CA THR A 296 2.79 8.12 21.91
C THR A 296 3.23 9.56 21.63
N ALA A 297 3.97 9.79 20.55
CA ALA A 297 4.41 11.11 20.13
C ALA A 297 3.25 12.10 19.99
N ALA A 298 2.18 11.67 19.32
CA ALA A 298 0.97 12.46 19.10
C ALA A 298 0.18 12.71 20.41
N ARG A 299 -0.06 11.68 21.22
CA ARG A 299 -0.84 11.77 22.47
C ARG A 299 -0.15 12.59 23.55
N PHE A 300 1.17 12.45 23.69
CA PHE A 300 1.96 13.25 24.62
C PHE A 300 2.32 14.64 24.08
N LYS A 301 2.19 14.89 22.77
CA LYS A 301 2.58 16.16 22.10
C LYS A 301 4.06 16.47 22.30
N LEU A 302 4.92 15.52 21.94
CA LEU A 302 6.36 15.54 22.25
C LEU A 302 7.16 16.62 21.52
N TRP A 303 6.56 17.30 20.53
CA TRP A 303 7.08 18.52 19.91
C TRP A 303 7.08 19.72 20.87
N SER A 304 6.36 19.64 22.00
CA SER A 304 6.29 20.70 23.01
C SER A 304 7.06 20.32 24.28
N VAL A 305 7.65 21.33 24.95
CA VAL A 305 8.33 21.14 26.25
C VAL A 305 7.36 20.59 27.31
N HIS A 306 6.10 21.03 27.28
CA HIS A 306 5.07 20.50 28.17
C HIS A 306 4.81 19.00 27.94
N GLY A 307 4.74 18.58 26.67
CA GLY A 307 4.59 17.17 26.32
C GLY A 307 5.77 16.32 26.76
N GLN A 308 6.99 16.82 26.62
CA GLN A 308 8.18 16.15 27.13
C GLN A 308 8.15 16.00 28.65
N LYS A 309 7.70 17.02 29.39
CA LYS A 309 7.49 16.90 30.84
C LYS A 309 6.46 15.83 31.19
N ARG A 310 5.34 15.77 30.46
CA ARG A 310 4.30 14.76 30.64
C ARG A 310 4.80 13.33 30.35
N LEU A 311 5.71 13.16 29.40
CA LEU A 311 6.39 11.88 29.16
C LEU A 311 7.30 11.49 30.35
N GLN A 312 7.99 12.45 30.96
CA GLN A 312 8.76 12.17 32.18
C GLN A 312 7.87 11.80 33.37
N GLU A 313 6.71 12.45 33.51
CA GLU A 313 5.70 12.08 34.52
C GLU A 313 5.17 10.66 34.28
N PHE A 314 4.94 10.27 33.02
CA PHE A 314 4.56 8.90 32.64
C PHE A 314 5.65 7.88 33.03
N LEU A 315 6.91 8.17 32.70
CA LEU A 315 8.04 7.32 33.08
C LEU A 315 8.22 7.23 34.61
N ALA A 316 7.90 8.30 35.34
CA ALA A 316 7.93 8.32 36.80
C ALA A 316 6.79 7.48 37.42
N ASP A 317 5.58 7.52 36.85
CA ASP A 317 4.45 6.67 37.27
C ASP A 317 4.76 5.18 37.11
N MET A 318 5.46 4.80 36.03
CA MET A 318 5.93 3.43 35.84
C MET A 318 6.96 2.98 36.89
N GLY A 319 7.64 3.91 37.57
CA GLY A 319 8.66 3.59 38.56
C GLY A 319 9.97 3.02 37.99
N LEU A 320 10.23 3.20 36.69
CA LEU A 320 11.46 2.71 36.07
C LEU A 320 12.67 3.62 36.37
N PRO A 321 13.83 3.07 36.75
CA PRO A 321 15.04 3.87 36.91
C PRO A 321 15.45 4.55 35.59
N LEU A 322 15.81 5.83 35.63
CA LEU A 322 16.22 6.60 34.44
C LEU A 322 17.35 5.94 33.64
N LYS A 323 18.27 5.25 34.32
CA LYS A 323 19.35 4.49 33.68
C LYS A 323 18.80 3.35 32.80
N GLN A 324 17.79 2.63 33.30
CA GLN A 324 17.13 1.52 32.60
C GLN A 324 16.34 2.03 31.38
N VAL A 325 15.71 3.20 31.51
CA VAL A 325 14.92 3.81 30.42
C VAL A 325 15.79 4.32 29.27
N LYS A 326 16.98 4.86 29.59
CA LYS A 326 17.90 5.45 28.60
C LYS A 326 18.92 4.48 28.00
N GLN A 327 19.20 3.35 28.66
CA GLN A 327 20.05 2.32 28.08
C GLN A 327 19.32 1.51 27.00
N LYS A 328 20.07 0.80 26.16
CA LYS A 328 19.49 -0.11 25.16
C LYS A 328 18.62 -1.15 25.85
N PHE A 329 17.44 -1.44 25.28
CA PHE A 329 16.53 -2.45 25.81
C PHE A 329 17.21 -3.80 26.01
N GLN A 330 18.08 -4.22 25.10
CA GLN A 330 18.83 -5.47 25.24
C GLN A 330 19.69 -5.55 26.51
N SER A 331 20.14 -4.41 27.05
CA SER A 331 20.92 -4.32 28.28
C SER A 331 20.06 -4.10 29.55
N MET A 332 18.73 -4.00 29.40
CA MET A 332 17.79 -3.85 30.53
C MET A 332 17.74 -5.13 31.37
N ASP A 333 17.52 -4.96 32.67
CA ASP A 333 17.43 -6.06 33.64
C ASP A 333 16.30 -7.03 33.25
N VAL A 334 16.56 -8.34 33.37
CA VAL A 334 15.65 -9.40 32.90
C VAL A 334 14.29 -9.35 33.60
N SER A 335 14.27 -9.04 34.90
CA SER A 335 13.03 -8.88 35.68
C SER A 335 12.17 -7.71 35.15
N LEU A 336 12.81 -6.59 34.81
CA LEU A 336 12.10 -5.43 34.25
C LEU A 336 11.56 -5.73 32.86
N LYS A 337 12.32 -6.43 32.00
CA LYS A 337 11.84 -6.86 30.69
C LYS A 337 10.60 -7.74 30.78
N GLY A 338 10.57 -8.68 31.73
CA GLY A 338 9.44 -9.59 31.93
C GLY A 338 8.15 -8.86 32.29
N ASN A 339 8.25 -7.80 33.10
CA ASN A 339 7.09 -7.05 33.60
C ASN A 339 6.77 -5.80 32.76
N LEU A 340 7.60 -5.45 31.78
CA LEU A 340 7.51 -4.17 31.07
C LEU A 340 6.17 -4.00 30.34
N ARG A 341 5.65 -5.08 29.75
CA ARG A 341 4.40 -5.05 28.99
C ARG A 341 3.21 -4.65 29.88
N GLU A 342 3.07 -5.30 31.03
CA GLU A 342 2.02 -5.02 32.02
C GLU A 342 2.18 -3.63 32.64
N MET A 343 3.41 -3.26 33.00
CA MET A 343 3.71 -1.96 33.60
C MET A 343 3.37 -0.79 32.66
N ILE A 344 3.74 -0.89 31.39
CA ILE A 344 3.41 0.14 30.39
C ILE A 344 1.90 0.19 30.18
N GLU A 345 1.21 -0.95 30.12
CA GLU A 345 -0.23 -0.99 29.94
C GLU A 345 -1.00 -0.38 31.13
N GLU A 346 -0.59 -0.67 32.36
CA GLU A 346 -1.21 -0.09 33.56
C GLU A 346 -1.07 1.44 33.58
N SER A 347 0.15 1.95 33.38
CA SER A 347 0.41 3.39 33.29
C SER A 347 -0.28 4.01 32.07
N ALA A 348 -0.32 3.32 30.93
CA ALA A 348 -1.00 3.81 29.72
C ALA A 348 -2.50 4.03 29.98
N ASN A 349 -3.14 3.08 30.66
CA ASN A 349 -4.54 3.19 31.05
C ASN A 349 -4.80 4.38 31.98
N LYS A 350 -3.93 4.64 32.97
CA LYS A 350 -4.01 5.82 33.85
C LYS A 350 -3.93 7.14 33.06
N PHE A 351 -3.14 7.17 31.98
CA PHE A 351 -2.96 8.34 31.12
C PHE A 351 -3.98 8.43 29.97
N GLY A 352 -4.95 7.52 29.91
CA GLY A 352 -6.03 7.50 28.92
C GLY A 352 -5.62 6.93 27.55
N MET A 353 -4.54 6.15 27.49
CA MET A 353 -4.05 5.47 26.29
C MET A 353 -4.50 4.00 26.32
N LYS A 354 -5.55 3.67 25.56
CA LYS A 354 -6.15 2.33 25.57
C LYS A 354 -5.47 1.34 24.64
N ASP A 355 -4.95 1.83 23.50
CA ASP A 355 -4.43 0.98 22.42
C ASP A 355 -2.89 0.86 22.47
N MET A 356 -2.35 0.65 23.68
CA MET A 356 -0.91 0.47 23.86
C MET A 356 -0.43 -0.94 23.50
N ARG A 357 -1.35 -1.92 23.47
CA ARG A 357 -1.06 -3.31 23.13
C ARG A 357 -1.61 -3.63 21.74
N VAL A 358 -0.83 -4.35 20.95
CA VAL A 358 -1.17 -4.74 19.57
C VAL A 358 -0.98 -6.24 19.39
N GLN A 359 -1.86 -6.84 18.60
CA GLN A 359 -1.72 -8.22 18.17
C GLN A 359 -0.70 -8.25 17.04
N THR A 360 0.37 -9.01 17.20
CA THR A 360 1.45 -9.12 16.23
C THR A 360 2.14 -10.47 16.36
N PHE A 361 3.25 -10.65 15.65
CA PHE A 361 4.06 -11.85 15.70
C PHE A 361 5.52 -11.48 15.91
N SER A 362 6.27 -12.43 16.46
CA SER A 362 7.73 -12.33 16.54
C SER A 362 8.38 -13.57 15.96
N ILE A 363 9.56 -13.38 15.38
CA ILE A 363 10.43 -14.46 14.94
C ILE A 363 11.68 -14.52 15.82
N GLN A 364 12.10 -15.74 16.15
CA GLN A 364 13.36 -15.99 16.83
C GLN A 364 14.23 -16.91 15.98
N PHE A 365 15.41 -16.41 15.58
CA PHE A 365 16.42 -17.18 14.81
C PHE A 365 17.42 -17.93 15.70
N GLY A 366 17.41 -17.66 17.01
CA GLY A 366 18.34 -18.23 17.98
C GLY A 366 19.11 -17.14 18.75
N PHE A 367 19.52 -17.45 19.99
CA PHE A 367 20.19 -16.52 20.91
C PHE A 367 19.42 -15.21 21.12
N LYS A 368 20.02 -14.06 20.76
CA LYS A 368 19.51 -12.69 20.96
C LYS A 368 18.73 -12.16 19.76
N HIS A 369 18.67 -12.90 18.66
CA HIS A 369 18.03 -12.46 17.42
C HIS A 369 16.53 -12.74 17.48
N LYS A 370 15.81 -11.85 18.17
CA LYS A 370 14.34 -11.75 18.17
C LYS A 370 13.96 -10.47 17.44
N PHE A 371 12.98 -10.56 16.55
CA PHE A 371 12.45 -9.43 15.80
C PHE A 371 10.92 -9.48 15.82
N LEU A 372 10.27 -8.33 16.00
CA LEU A 372 8.85 -8.20 15.74
C LEU A 372 8.62 -8.00 14.25
N ALA A 373 7.42 -8.33 13.77
CA ALA A 373 7.07 -8.15 12.36
C ALA A 373 7.24 -6.68 11.92
N SER A 374 6.84 -5.73 12.77
CA SER A 374 7.02 -4.29 12.52
C SER A 374 8.48 -3.88 12.42
N ASP A 375 9.38 -4.52 13.17
CA ASP A 375 10.81 -4.19 13.14
C ASP A 375 11.41 -4.52 11.76
N VAL A 376 11.00 -5.65 11.19
CA VAL A 376 11.40 -6.07 9.84
C VAL A 376 10.81 -5.13 8.79
N VAL A 377 9.53 -4.77 8.89
CA VAL A 377 8.89 -3.81 7.97
C VAL A 377 9.67 -2.48 7.93
N PHE A 378 9.92 -1.87 9.08
CA PHE A 378 10.66 -0.60 9.13
C PHE A 378 12.09 -0.73 8.58
N ALA A 379 12.77 -1.84 8.86
CA ALA A 379 14.12 -2.08 8.36
C ALA A 379 14.16 -2.26 6.83
N THR A 380 13.29 -3.12 6.29
CA THR A 380 13.20 -3.41 4.85
C THR A 380 12.74 -2.18 4.07
N MET A 381 11.75 -1.44 4.56
CA MET A 381 11.32 -0.17 3.98
C MET A 381 12.49 0.83 3.93
N SER A 382 13.24 0.97 5.02
CA SER A 382 14.35 1.95 5.07
C SER A 382 15.51 1.61 4.14
N LEU A 383 15.74 0.32 3.87
CA LEU A 383 16.74 -0.11 2.87
C LEU A 383 16.30 0.26 1.45
N MET A 384 15.03 0.01 1.11
CA MET A 384 14.46 0.28 -0.21
C MET A 384 14.33 1.80 -0.48
N GLU A 385 13.94 2.54 0.54
CA GLU A 385 13.71 3.98 0.49
C GLU A 385 14.99 4.81 0.69
N SER A 386 16.15 4.17 0.86
CA SER A 386 17.42 4.85 1.04
C SER A 386 17.67 5.88 -0.08
N PRO A 387 17.99 7.15 0.28
CA PRO A 387 18.36 8.18 -0.70
C PRO A 387 19.87 8.22 -0.97
N GLU A 388 20.64 7.31 -0.36
CA GLU A 388 22.10 7.26 -0.56
C GLU A 388 22.42 7.04 -2.05
N LYS A 389 23.43 7.73 -2.57
CA LYS A 389 23.80 7.67 -4.00
C LYS A 389 24.67 6.46 -4.35
N ASP A 390 24.86 5.56 -3.40
CA ASP A 390 25.81 4.46 -3.48
C ASP A 390 25.29 3.30 -4.36
N GLY A 391 24.03 3.34 -4.77
CA GLY A 391 23.39 2.39 -5.68
C GLY A 391 22.17 2.98 -6.39
N SER A 392 21.72 2.29 -7.45
CA SER A 392 20.46 2.58 -8.12
C SER A 392 19.25 2.21 -7.26
N GLY A 393 18.04 2.67 -7.62
CA GLY A 393 16.81 2.24 -6.95
C GLY A 393 16.62 0.72 -6.96
N THR A 394 17.02 0.08 -8.05
CA THR A 394 17.03 -1.39 -8.19
C THR A 394 18.00 -2.05 -7.22
N ASP A 395 19.19 -1.48 -6.98
CA ASP A 395 20.14 -2.04 -6.02
C ASP A 395 19.59 -2.02 -4.59
N HIS A 396 18.93 -0.92 -4.20
CA HIS A 396 18.25 -0.80 -2.91
C HIS A 396 17.09 -1.80 -2.79
N PHE A 397 16.31 -2.00 -3.85
CA PHE A 397 15.27 -3.02 -3.89
C PHE A 397 15.84 -4.42 -3.64
N ILE A 398 16.93 -4.79 -4.33
CA ILE A 398 17.56 -6.11 -4.14
C ILE A 398 18.19 -6.24 -2.75
N GLN A 399 18.78 -5.18 -2.19
CA GLN A 399 19.27 -5.19 -0.82
C GLN A 399 18.14 -5.43 0.20
N ALA A 400 16.99 -4.78 0.01
CA ALA A 400 15.81 -4.99 0.83
C ALA A 400 15.27 -6.43 0.69
N LEU A 401 15.19 -6.95 -0.54
CA LEU A 401 14.78 -8.34 -0.81
C LEU A 401 15.71 -9.36 -0.16
N ASP A 402 17.02 -9.12 -0.20
CA ASP A 402 18.02 -9.98 0.43
C ASP A 402 17.92 -9.96 1.95
N SER A 403 17.57 -8.82 2.56
CA SER A 403 17.46 -8.65 4.02
C SER A 403 16.38 -9.53 4.66
N LEU A 404 15.39 -9.95 3.87
CA LEU A 404 14.33 -10.87 4.31
C LEU A 404 14.83 -12.33 4.46
N SER A 405 16.02 -12.64 3.96
CA SER A 405 16.62 -13.97 4.05
C SER A 405 17.38 -14.14 5.35
N ARG A 406 17.21 -15.29 6.01
CA ARG A 406 17.89 -15.63 7.28
C ARG A 406 19.42 -15.61 7.20
N SER A 407 19.95 -15.82 6.00
CA SER A 407 21.40 -15.80 5.73
C SER A 407 22.03 -14.42 5.90
N ASN A 408 21.24 -13.34 5.84
CA ASN A 408 21.74 -11.96 5.65
C ASN A 408 21.20 -11.00 6.72
N LEU A 409 21.37 -11.35 8.00
CA LEU A 409 20.90 -10.53 9.13
C LEU A 409 21.67 -9.21 9.28
N ASP A 410 22.88 -9.12 8.74
CA ASP A 410 23.68 -7.89 8.66
C ASP A 410 22.95 -6.79 7.87
N LYS A 411 22.37 -7.12 6.70
CA LYS A 411 21.53 -6.19 5.93
C LYS A 411 20.31 -5.76 6.73
N LEU A 412 19.66 -6.69 7.43
CA LEU A 412 18.51 -6.36 8.30
C LEU A 412 18.92 -5.40 9.43
N TYR A 413 20.06 -5.64 10.08
CA TYR A 413 20.59 -4.74 11.11
C TYR A 413 20.98 -3.36 10.57
N LEU A 414 21.54 -3.29 9.36
CA LEU A 414 21.77 -2.02 8.67
C LEU A 414 20.45 -1.28 8.45
N GLY A 415 19.43 -1.98 7.95
CA GLY A 415 18.08 -1.44 7.77
C GLY A 415 17.48 -0.92 9.07
N LEU A 416 17.70 -1.59 10.21
CA LEU A 416 17.26 -1.12 11.52
C LEU A 416 17.93 0.20 11.94
N GLU A 417 19.23 0.39 11.65
CA GLU A 417 19.89 1.67 11.94
C GLU A 417 19.40 2.80 11.02
N LEU A 418 19.13 2.51 9.74
CA LEU A 418 18.50 3.46 8.82
C LEU A 418 17.08 3.82 9.27
N ALA A 419 16.30 2.84 9.74
CA ALA A 419 14.95 3.06 10.26
C ALA A 419 14.94 3.98 11.48
N LYS A 420 15.91 3.84 12.39
CA LYS A 420 16.06 4.76 13.53
C LYS A 420 16.32 6.20 13.07
N LYS A 421 17.21 6.38 12.09
CA LYS A 421 17.49 7.70 11.48
C LYS A 421 16.23 8.27 10.84
N HIS A 422 15.49 7.45 10.08
CA HIS A 422 14.25 7.86 9.42
C HIS A 422 13.20 8.31 10.45
N LEU A 423 12.92 7.50 11.47
CA LEU A 423 11.95 7.82 12.53
C LEU A 423 12.31 9.09 13.32
N GLN A 424 13.60 9.29 13.62
CA GLN A 424 14.08 10.51 14.28
C GLN A 424 13.87 11.74 13.38
N ALA A 425 14.20 11.64 12.09
CA ALA A 425 13.96 12.70 11.12
C ALA A 425 12.46 12.99 10.96
N THR A 426 11.60 11.97 10.91
CA THR A 426 10.13 12.14 10.85
C THR A 426 9.66 12.99 12.03
N GLN A 427 10.10 12.67 13.25
CA GLN A 427 9.66 13.36 14.44
C GLN A 427 10.16 14.82 14.50
N GLN A 428 11.38 15.07 14.03
CA GLN A 428 11.93 16.42 13.91
C GLN A 428 11.17 17.25 12.87
N THR A 429 10.86 16.68 11.71
CA THR A 429 10.08 17.34 10.65
C THR A 429 8.66 17.65 11.13
N ILE A 430 7.99 16.71 11.81
CA ILE A 430 6.66 16.95 12.39
C ILE A 430 6.72 18.07 13.42
N ALA A 431 7.70 18.06 14.32
CA ALA A 431 7.87 19.12 15.30
C ALA A 431 8.10 20.48 14.64
N SER A 432 8.91 20.54 13.58
CA SER A 432 9.12 21.76 12.79
C SER A 432 7.80 22.24 12.18
N CYS A 433 7.08 21.39 11.45
CA CYS A 433 5.82 21.73 10.78
C CYS A 433 4.74 22.23 11.75
N LEU A 434 4.62 21.61 12.92
CA LEU A 434 3.62 21.99 13.93
C LEU A 434 4.01 23.27 14.68
N CYS A 435 5.28 23.43 15.07
CA CYS A 435 5.74 24.59 15.82
C CYS A 435 5.83 25.86 14.96
N THR A 436 6.10 25.73 13.67
CA THR A 436 6.10 26.84 12.70
C THR A 436 4.74 27.09 12.05
N ASN A 437 3.72 26.29 12.42
CA ASN A 437 2.34 26.39 11.94
C ASN A 437 2.23 26.33 10.39
N LEU A 438 3.00 25.43 9.78
CA LEU A 438 2.98 25.21 8.32
C LEU A 438 1.76 24.42 7.85
N VAL A 439 1.09 23.70 8.77
CA VAL A 439 -0.15 22.98 8.45
C VAL A 439 -1.30 23.96 8.43
N THR A 440 -1.80 24.26 7.23
CA THR A 440 -2.84 25.26 6.99
C THR A 440 -4.12 24.61 6.48
N SER A 441 -5.27 25.13 6.90
CA SER A 441 -6.56 24.68 6.37
C SER A 441 -6.91 25.47 5.12
N GLN A 442 -7.08 24.80 3.98
CA GLN A 442 -7.49 25.39 2.70
C GLN A 442 -9.02 25.45 2.53
N GLY A 443 -9.76 24.93 3.52
CA GLY A 443 -11.22 24.86 3.51
C GLY A 443 -11.66 23.39 3.59
N PRO A 444 -11.68 22.66 2.47
CA PRO A 444 -12.07 21.25 2.43
C PRO A 444 -10.95 20.29 2.84
N PHE A 445 -9.68 20.71 2.82
CA PHE A 445 -8.53 19.89 3.24
C PHE A 445 -7.46 20.71 3.97
N LEU A 446 -6.57 20.02 4.67
CA LEU A 446 -5.33 20.55 5.24
C LEU A 446 -4.21 20.47 4.19
N TYR A 447 -3.33 21.46 4.18
CA TYR A 447 -2.20 21.50 3.28
C TYR A 447 -0.89 21.74 4.06
N CYS A 448 0.15 20.98 3.70
CA CYS A 448 1.51 21.18 4.18
C CYS A 448 2.50 20.93 3.04
N SER A 449 3.62 21.64 3.03
CA SER A 449 4.68 21.39 2.05
C SER A 449 6.05 21.49 2.67
N LEU A 450 6.93 20.55 2.30
CA LEU A 450 8.36 20.63 2.59
C LEU A 450 9.05 21.51 1.55
N MET A 451 10.12 22.19 1.96
CA MET A 451 10.94 23.01 1.09
C MET A 451 12.31 22.35 0.93
N GLU A 452 13.06 22.73 -0.11
CA GLU A 452 14.43 22.23 -0.32
C GLU A 452 15.35 22.50 0.88
N GLY A 453 15.15 23.62 1.58
CA GLY A 453 15.90 23.96 2.79
C GLY A 453 15.46 23.22 4.05
N THR A 454 14.46 22.32 3.97
CA THR A 454 14.04 21.51 5.12
C THR A 454 15.12 20.45 5.44
N PRO A 455 15.57 20.34 6.70
CA PRO A 455 16.51 19.29 7.09
C PRO A 455 16.00 17.91 6.71
N ASP A 456 16.88 17.06 6.19
CA ASP A 456 16.58 15.68 5.80
C ASP A 456 15.44 15.52 4.77
N VAL A 457 15.14 16.55 3.97
CA VAL A 457 14.09 16.48 2.94
C VAL A 457 14.29 15.33 1.95
N THR A 458 15.54 14.95 1.69
CA THR A 458 15.88 13.83 0.80
C THR A 458 15.38 12.48 1.31
N LEU A 459 15.20 12.31 2.62
CA LEU A 459 14.56 11.11 3.20
C LEU A 459 13.07 11.04 2.90
N PHE A 460 12.44 12.15 2.52
CA PHE A 460 11.00 12.28 2.29
C PHE A 460 10.66 12.67 0.84
N SER A 461 11.63 12.54 -0.08
CA SER A 461 11.40 12.81 -1.51
C SER A 461 10.69 11.67 -2.23
N LYS A 462 10.81 10.43 -1.72
CA LYS A 462 10.13 9.25 -2.28
C LYS A 462 8.67 9.12 -1.77
N PRO A 463 7.76 8.52 -2.56
CA PRO A 463 6.33 8.39 -2.22
C PRO A 463 6.04 7.68 -0.90
N ALA A 464 6.63 6.50 -0.67
CA ALA A 464 6.34 5.70 0.51
C ALA A 464 6.75 6.45 1.79
N SER A 465 7.95 7.03 1.75
CA SER A 465 8.48 7.88 2.81
C SER A 465 7.62 9.13 3.07
N LEU A 466 7.19 9.83 2.01
CA LEU A 466 6.36 11.04 2.12
C LEU A 466 4.95 10.73 2.62
N SER A 467 4.35 9.64 2.12
CA SER A 467 3.02 9.20 2.54
C SER A 467 3.02 8.80 4.03
N LEU A 468 4.03 8.08 4.50
CA LEU A 468 4.18 7.72 5.91
C LEU A 468 4.39 8.97 6.79
N LEU A 469 5.23 9.92 6.35
CA LEU A 469 5.39 11.21 7.02
C LEU A 469 4.06 11.97 7.12
N SER A 470 3.30 12.03 6.03
CA SER A 470 2.01 12.74 6.00
C SER A 470 1.00 12.14 6.98
N ARG A 471 0.94 10.80 7.09
CA ARG A 471 0.08 10.10 8.06
C ARG A 471 0.51 10.39 9.49
N HIS A 472 1.80 10.31 9.79
CA HIS A 472 2.33 10.64 11.11
C HIS A 472 2.12 12.12 11.49
N LEU A 473 2.25 13.02 10.53
CA LEU A 473 1.98 14.45 10.70
C LEU A 473 0.50 14.70 10.98
N LEU A 474 -0.41 14.08 10.21
CA LEU A 474 -1.85 14.21 10.41
C LEU A 474 -2.28 13.68 11.78
N LYS A 475 -1.82 12.48 12.17
CA LYS A 475 -2.01 11.92 13.51
C LYS A 475 -1.59 12.92 14.60
N SER A 476 -0.40 13.49 14.47
CA SER A 476 0.12 14.49 15.42
C SER A 476 -0.69 15.79 15.42
N PHE A 477 -1.10 16.28 14.24
CA PHE A 477 -1.87 17.51 14.08
C PHE A 477 -3.26 17.43 14.72
N VAL A 478 -3.97 16.30 14.56
CA VAL A 478 -5.31 16.09 15.13
C VAL A 478 -5.31 16.19 16.66
N TYR A 479 -4.24 15.74 17.33
CA TYR A 479 -4.06 15.93 18.77
C TYR A 479 -3.63 17.35 19.13
N SER A 480 -2.85 18.02 18.27
CA SER A 480 -2.41 19.40 18.46
C SER A 480 -3.58 20.39 18.41
N THR A 481 -4.42 20.28 17.38
CA THR A 481 -5.44 21.27 17.05
C THR A 481 -6.63 21.26 18.02
N LYS A 482 -7.12 22.46 18.33
CA LYS A 482 -8.37 22.65 19.09
C LYS A 482 -9.59 22.75 18.19
N ASN A 483 -9.40 23.01 16.89
CA ASN A 483 -10.50 23.18 15.95
C ASN A 483 -11.10 21.82 15.60
N ARG A 484 -12.39 21.62 15.95
CA ARG A 484 -13.09 20.35 15.71
C ARG A 484 -13.24 20.02 14.22
N ARG A 485 -13.44 21.03 13.37
CA ARG A 485 -13.55 20.82 11.92
C ARG A 485 -12.24 20.30 11.35
N CYS A 486 -11.12 20.95 11.70
CA CYS A 486 -9.79 20.56 11.22
C CYS A 486 -9.34 19.16 11.63
N LYS A 487 -9.98 18.54 12.63
CA LYS A 487 -9.70 17.14 13.00
C LYS A 487 -10.25 16.12 12.01
N LEU A 488 -11.28 16.51 11.25
CA LEU A 488 -11.98 15.65 10.30
C LEU A 488 -11.55 15.92 8.86
N LEU A 489 -10.60 16.82 8.64
CA LEU A 489 -10.14 17.17 7.31
C LEU A 489 -9.02 16.21 6.87
N PRO A 490 -8.99 15.85 5.58
CA PRO A 490 -7.87 15.14 4.98
C PRO A 490 -6.63 16.04 4.89
N LEU A 491 -5.47 15.44 4.54
CA LEU A 491 -4.23 16.17 4.34
C LEU A 491 -3.67 15.97 2.93
N VAL A 492 -3.31 17.06 2.28
CA VAL A 492 -2.48 17.09 1.08
C VAL A 492 -1.08 17.55 1.49
N MET A 493 -0.07 16.76 1.17
CA MET A 493 1.32 17.05 1.47
C MET A 493 2.16 17.09 0.20
N ALA A 494 3.02 18.10 0.06
CA ALA A 494 3.93 18.23 -1.09
C ALA A 494 5.40 18.22 -0.64
N ALA A 495 6.27 17.58 -1.42
CA ALA A 495 7.72 17.65 -1.23
C ALA A 495 8.46 17.83 -2.56
N PRO A 496 9.67 18.43 -2.56
CA PRO A 496 10.49 18.54 -3.77
C PRO A 496 10.93 17.16 -4.26
N LEU A 497 10.70 16.88 -5.55
CA LEU A 497 11.18 15.66 -6.22
C LEU A 497 12.48 15.94 -6.96
N SER A 498 12.45 16.86 -7.93
CA SER A 498 13.61 17.28 -8.70
C SER A 498 13.66 18.80 -8.82
N VAL A 499 14.74 19.38 -8.27
CA VAL A 499 14.98 20.83 -8.34
C VAL A 499 15.29 21.26 -9.78
N GLU A 500 16.05 20.44 -10.51
CA GLU A 500 16.43 20.73 -11.91
C GLU A 500 15.22 20.77 -12.84
N GLN A 501 14.26 19.87 -12.64
CA GLN A 501 13.04 19.80 -13.45
C GLN A 501 11.89 20.64 -12.87
N GLY A 502 12.06 21.23 -11.68
CA GLY A 502 11.01 21.98 -10.99
C GLY A 502 9.76 21.13 -10.71
N THR A 503 9.94 19.87 -10.32
CA THR A 503 8.83 18.93 -10.02
C THR A 503 8.71 18.69 -8.52
N VAL A 504 7.46 18.51 -8.07
CA VAL A 504 7.11 18.20 -6.68
C VAL A 504 6.26 16.94 -6.65
N THR A 505 6.50 16.10 -5.65
CA THR A 505 5.62 14.97 -5.35
C THR A 505 4.49 15.48 -4.45
N VAL A 506 3.25 15.15 -4.77
CA VAL A 506 2.06 15.50 -3.99
C VAL A 506 1.37 14.21 -3.57
N VAL A 507 1.10 14.10 -2.27
CA VAL A 507 0.39 12.96 -1.67
C VAL A 507 -0.89 13.46 -1.03
N GLY A 508 -2.01 12.80 -1.31
CA GLY A 508 -3.29 13.02 -0.63
C GLY A 508 -3.61 11.85 0.29
N ILE A 509 -3.87 12.12 1.57
CA ILE A 509 -4.30 11.10 2.55
C ILE A 509 -5.66 11.42 3.15
N PRO A 510 -6.50 10.41 3.44
CA PRO A 510 -7.83 10.60 4.01
C PRO A 510 -7.77 11.16 5.43
N PRO A 511 -8.91 11.62 5.98
CA PRO A 511 -8.99 12.05 7.38
C PRO A 511 -8.59 10.94 8.34
N GLU A 512 -7.84 11.30 9.39
CA GLU A 512 -7.43 10.34 10.42
C GLU A 512 -8.54 10.12 11.44
N THR A 513 -9.07 8.90 11.51
CA THR A 513 -10.03 8.46 12.53
C THR A 513 -9.78 6.98 12.85
N ASP A 514 -9.94 6.59 14.12
CA ASP A 514 -9.75 5.18 14.54
C ASP A 514 -10.74 4.22 13.85
N SER A 515 -11.93 4.71 13.49
CA SER A 515 -12.95 3.98 12.73
C SER A 515 -12.91 4.27 11.23
N SER A 516 -11.77 4.74 10.71
CA SER A 516 -11.62 5.01 9.28
C SER A 516 -11.72 3.69 8.50
N ASP A 517 -12.48 3.74 7.41
CA ASP A 517 -12.55 2.70 6.37
C ASP A 517 -11.30 2.68 5.48
N ARG A 518 -10.35 3.60 5.70
CA ARG A 518 -9.08 3.76 4.98
C ARG A 518 -9.24 3.97 3.47
N LYS A 519 -10.44 4.35 3.01
CA LYS A 519 -10.74 4.73 1.63
C LYS A 519 -10.20 6.11 1.30
N ASN A 520 -9.64 6.29 0.10
CA ASN A 520 -8.98 7.52 -0.33
C ASN A 520 -9.56 8.04 -1.66
N PHE A 521 -10.10 9.25 -1.66
CA PHE A 521 -10.69 9.85 -2.86
C PHE A 521 -9.73 10.73 -3.67
N PHE A 522 -8.48 10.91 -3.21
CA PHE A 522 -7.58 11.88 -3.83
C PHE A 522 -7.13 11.50 -5.23
N GLY A 523 -7.07 10.22 -5.61
CA GLY A 523 -6.70 9.81 -6.96
C GLY A 523 -7.54 10.50 -8.03
N ARG A 524 -8.85 10.25 -8.04
CA ARG A 524 -9.79 10.89 -8.98
C ARG A 524 -9.96 12.39 -8.75
N ALA A 525 -9.82 12.87 -7.51
CA ALA A 525 -9.89 14.31 -7.23
C ALA A 525 -8.71 15.07 -7.86
N PHE A 526 -7.51 14.50 -7.81
CA PHE A 526 -6.32 15.06 -8.44
C PHE A 526 -6.40 15.05 -9.96
N GLU A 527 -6.89 13.96 -10.54
CA GLU A 527 -7.12 13.85 -11.99
C GLU A 527 -8.06 14.96 -12.50
N LYS A 528 -9.25 15.11 -11.88
CA LYS A 528 -10.22 16.18 -12.25
C LYS A 528 -9.66 17.58 -12.05
N ALA A 529 -8.89 17.81 -10.98
CA ALA A 529 -8.23 19.09 -10.75
C ALA A 529 -7.15 19.39 -11.81
N ALA A 530 -6.42 18.37 -12.26
CA ALA A 530 -5.43 18.49 -13.32
C ALA A 530 -6.07 18.79 -14.68
N GLU A 531 -7.15 18.09 -15.05
CA GLU A 531 -7.88 18.28 -16.30
C GLU A 531 -8.47 19.70 -16.41
N SER A 532 -9.18 20.15 -15.38
CA SER A 532 -9.83 21.47 -15.33
C SER A 532 -8.87 22.64 -15.44
N THR A 533 -7.61 22.47 -15.03
CA THR A 533 -6.59 23.53 -15.02
C THR A 533 -5.50 23.34 -16.09
N SER A 534 -5.62 22.26 -16.87
CA SER A 534 -4.57 21.78 -17.78
C SER A 534 -3.20 21.81 -17.11
N SER A 535 -3.13 21.30 -15.88
CA SER A 535 -1.90 21.26 -15.10
C SER A 535 -1.04 20.07 -15.53
N ARG A 536 0.28 20.29 -15.61
CA ARG A 536 1.23 19.24 -15.97
C ARG A 536 1.43 18.31 -14.77
N THR A 537 0.68 17.22 -14.75
CA THR A 537 0.73 16.16 -13.74
C THR A 537 1.12 14.83 -14.38
N LEU A 538 1.75 13.96 -13.60
CA LEU A 538 2.02 12.57 -13.96
C LEU A 538 1.55 11.66 -12.83
N HIS A 539 0.72 10.69 -13.18
CA HIS A 539 0.32 9.58 -12.32
C HIS A 539 1.29 8.40 -12.53
N ASN A 540 2.56 8.61 -12.16
CA ASN A 540 3.59 7.58 -12.36
C ASN A 540 3.54 6.47 -11.30
N TYR A 541 2.99 6.73 -10.12
CA TYR A 541 2.94 5.74 -9.04
C TYR A 541 1.71 4.82 -9.17
N PHE A 542 1.81 3.61 -8.61
CA PHE A 542 0.69 2.65 -8.62
C PHE A 542 -0.51 3.15 -7.80
N ASP A 543 -0.27 3.98 -6.78
CA ASP A 543 -1.29 4.73 -6.05
C ASP A 543 -1.63 6.05 -6.75
N LEU A 544 -2.88 6.24 -7.21
CA LEU A 544 -3.26 7.48 -7.90
C LEU A 544 -3.33 8.67 -6.95
N SER A 545 -3.49 8.43 -5.65
CA SER A 545 -3.37 9.44 -4.59
C SER A 545 -1.96 10.04 -4.42
N VAL A 546 -0.97 9.58 -5.20
CA VAL A 546 0.35 10.19 -5.32
C VAL A 546 0.62 10.62 -6.74
N ILE A 547 0.94 11.91 -6.93
CA ILE A 547 1.21 12.48 -8.25
C ILE A 547 2.52 13.26 -8.27
N GLU A 548 3.10 13.38 -9.46
CA GLU A 548 4.16 14.35 -9.73
C GLU A 548 3.54 15.58 -10.40
N LEU A 549 3.87 16.76 -9.90
CA LEU A 549 3.30 18.03 -10.36
C LEU A 549 4.41 19.03 -10.66
N LYS A 550 4.26 19.80 -11.74
CA LYS A 550 5.16 20.95 -12.00
C LYS A 550 4.91 22.05 -10.97
N ALA A 551 5.98 22.54 -10.34
CA ALA A 551 5.91 23.51 -9.25
C ALA A 551 5.19 24.81 -9.64
N GLU A 552 5.31 25.23 -10.92
CA GLU A 552 4.63 26.39 -11.50
C GLU A 552 3.09 26.25 -11.49
N ASP A 553 2.60 25.03 -11.71
CA ASP A 553 1.17 24.74 -11.85
C ASP A 553 0.50 24.50 -10.48
N ARG A 554 1.29 24.43 -9.41
CA ARG A 554 0.81 24.08 -8.06
C ARG A 554 -0.28 24.99 -7.53
N SER A 555 -0.18 26.31 -7.74
CA SER A 555 -1.18 27.24 -7.20
C SER A 555 -2.54 27.02 -7.84
N LYS A 556 -2.59 27.04 -9.19
CA LYS A 556 -3.85 26.82 -9.93
C LYS A 556 -4.45 25.45 -9.67
N PHE A 557 -3.62 24.42 -9.54
CA PHE A 557 -4.04 23.06 -9.21
C PHE A 557 -4.72 22.99 -7.84
N LEU A 558 -4.11 23.58 -6.81
CA LEU A 558 -4.68 23.60 -5.47
C LEU A 558 -5.98 24.42 -5.41
N ASP A 559 -6.07 25.54 -6.12
CA ASP A 559 -7.30 26.36 -6.17
C ASP A 559 -8.47 25.60 -6.82
N ALA A 560 -8.20 24.84 -7.89
CA ALA A 560 -9.19 23.97 -8.51
C ALA A 560 -9.58 22.80 -7.61
N LEU A 561 -8.62 22.19 -6.92
CA LEU A 561 -8.88 21.12 -5.95
C LEU A 561 -9.73 21.63 -4.77
N VAL A 562 -9.50 22.85 -4.29
CA VAL A 562 -10.35 23.49 -3.28
C VAL A 562 -11.76 23.65 -3.83
N SER A 563 -11.91 24.15 -5.05
CA SER A 563 -13.22 24.36 -5.67
C SER A 563 -13.99 23.05 -5.89
N LEU A 564 -13.28 21.97 -6.21
CA LEU A 564 -13.84 20.64 -6.43
C LEU A 564 -14.36 19.98 -5.14
N LEU A 565 -13.68 20.21 -4.01
CA LEU A 565 -13.96 19.54 -2.73
C LEU A 565 -14.78 20.40 -1.74
N SER A 566 -15.06 21.66 -2.06
CA SER A 566 -15.72 22.63 -1.16
C SER A 566 -17.23 22.49 -1.05
#